data_AF-Q89U84-F1
#
_entry.id   AF-Q89U84-F1
#
_cell.length_a   1.000
_cell.length_b   1.000
_cell.length_c   1.000
_cell.angle_alpha   90.00
_cell.angle_beta   90.00
_cell.angle_gamma   90.00
#
_symmetry.space_group_name_H-M   'P 1'
#
loop_
_entity.id
_entity.type
_entity.pdbx_description
1 polymer ?
#
loop_
_entity_poly.entity_id
_entity_poly.type
_entity_poly.pdbx_seq_one_letter_code
_entity_poly.pdbx_strand_id
1 'polypeptide(L)'
;MALAQMSGIVNPDFIPACENSVRPSPDKRDLMAFGLFRKRLPDMAAPAAAPQAAAPPAHSEPGPAAESDSAREILELLELELGAMIRQLERAANSVAGGAEATATTLAAIRDRTDALTGRTNAAQSTASTFAHAADKFTQSALGIGAQVREAGKLADEASAAAQEARANVDRLRESSAAIGNVVNLIAQIARQTTLLALNSTIEAARAGAAGKGFAVVATEVKALAVQTQGATEEITKKIDALQRDAAGSADAVHRISQAIEAIRPVFETVNGAVAEQNATTSEVSGNAASASEFIVSVGQSAAEIDAATKAAETHGENVASAGKAVTTFAQKLKSRCAVLLRQSEHDDRRKTERLPCHLKFESARGVMPVYEIAMDGVLIGGADAGRLTPQAIIEGSLELVGACRLRVVEQSKAGARAHFVNPDAELREKIEDRLWSIHEENTEFVTRAMEAGNALTQIFEHAVARGEVGIDDLFDTDYVEIAGTNPQQYRTRYLDWADRALPPFQEAFLAKEPRMAFCAMVDRNGFLPVHNKIYSHPQRPGDAAWNTANSRNRRIFNDPAGLAAARNLRSYLVQSYARDMGNGNTVMMREIDVPIRVQGRHWGGFRTAYKL
;
A
#
# COMPACT_ATOMS: atom_id res chain seq x y z
N MET A 1 -33.07 -38.00 16.05
CA MET A 1 -33.23 -39.44 16.37
C MET A 1 -32.79 -40.21 15.12
N ALA A 2 -31.91 -41.21 15.27
CA ALA A 2 -31.12 -41.95 14.24
C ALA A 2 -29.97 -41.11 13.62
N LEU A 3 -28.66 -41.31 13.84
CA LEU A 3 -27.79 -42.43 14.29
C LEU A 3 -27.64 -43.59 13.28
N ALA A 4 -26.62 -43.49 12.41
CA ALA A 4 -25.87 -44.57 11.75
C ALA A 4 -24.57 -43.95 11.16
N GLN A 5 -23.39 -44.11 11.78
CA GLN A 5 -22.39 -45.17 11.58
C GLN A 5 -21.96 -45.40 10.11
N MET A 6 -20.79 -44.85 9.73
CA MET A 6 -19.85 -45.51 8.82
C MET A 6 -18.43 -45.28 9.34
N SER A 7 -17.76 -46.38 9.64
CA SER A 7 -16.36 -46.47 10.06
C SER A 7 -15.48 -46.86 8.88
N GLY A 8 -14.29 -46.25 8.82
CA GLY A 8 -13.03 -46.89 8.43
C GLY A 8 -12.73 -47.08 6.93
N ILE A 9 -11.72 -46.35 6.45
CA ILE A 9 -10.44 -46.90 5.94
C ILE A 9 -9.48 -45.69 5.85
N VAL A 10 -8.53 -45.62 6.77
CA VAL A 10 -7.36 -44.73 6.70
C VAL A 10 -6.17 -45.64 6.42
N ASN A 11 -5.51 -45.42 5.30
CA ASN A 11 -4.31 -46.13 4.90
C ASN A 11 -3.08 -45.34 5.40
N PRO A 12 -2.22 -45.89 6.28
CA PRO A 12 -1.03 -45.21 6.76
C PRO A 12 0.22 -45.92 6.23
N ASP A 13 0.69 -45.55 5.04
CA ASP A 13 2.01 -45.98 4.57
C ASP A 13 2.48 -45.00 3.51
N PHE A 14 3.32 -44.03 3.90
CA PHE A 14 4.37 -43.44 3.04
C PHE A 14 5.26 -42.52 3.88
N ILE A 15 6.39 -43.06 4.34
CA ILE A 15 7.55 -42.33 4.88
C ILE A 15 8.69 -42.51 3.86
N PRO A 16 9.42 -41.44 3.52
CA PRO A 16 10.85 -41.58 3.32
C PRO A 16 11.63 -40.63 4.24
N ALA A 17 12.66 -41.22 4.85
CA ALA A 17 13.63 -40.61 5.72
C ALA A 17 14.54 -39.61 4.97
N CYS A 18 14.94 -38.55 5.65
CA CYS A 18 16.28 -37.95 5.54
C CYS A 18 16.64 -37.26 6.86
N GLU A 19 17.70 -37.77 7.47
CA GLU A 19 18.38 -37.26 8.66
C GLU A 19 19.07 -35.91 8.39
N ASN A 20 18.93 -34.95 9.31
CA ASN A 20 20.08 -34.32 9.95
C ASN A 20 19.64 -33.48 11.15
N SER A 21 20.21 -33.84 12.29
CA SER A 21 19.91 -33.34 13.64
C SER A 21 20.98 -32.36 14.10
N VAL A 22 20.60 -31.23 14.71
CA VAL A 22 21.49 -30.46 15.59
C VAL A 22 20.68 -29.75 16.71
N ARG A 23 21.02 -30.15 17.95
CA ARG A 23 20.90 -29.48 19.28
C ARG A 23 19.55 -29.51 20.04
N PRO A 24 19.58 -29.34 21.39
CA PRO A 24 20.59 -29.76 22.39
C PRO A 24 19.93 -30.40 23.65
N SER A 25 20.71 -31.07 24.51
CA SER A 25 20.26 -31.52 25.84
C SER A 25 21.46 -31.59 26.81
N PRO A 26 21.25 -31.41 28.14
CA PRO A 26 22.18 -30.76 29.04
C PRO A 26 23.01 -31.75 29.87
N ASP A 27 24.10 -31.24 30.45
CA ASP A 27 24.81 -31.96 31.51
C ASP A 27 25.05 -31.05 32.73
N LYS A 28 24.79 -31.63 33.90
CA LYS A 28 25.00 -31.10 35.25
C LYS A 28 25.93 -32.07 35.96
N ARG A 29 27.10 -31.57 36.40
CA ARG A 29 27.72 -31.70 37.73
C ARG A 29 29.23 -31.46 37.62
N ASP A 30 29.72 -30.43 38.28
CA ASP A 30 30.70 -30.63 39.36
C ASP A 30 30.86 -29.37 40.22
N LEU A 31 30.82 -29.60 41.53
CA LEU A 31 31.11 -28.67 42.62
C LEU A 31 32.62 -28.63 42.88
N MET A 32 33.13 -27.48 43.32
CA MET A 32 34.13 -27.25 44.40
C MET A 32 34.41 -25.73 44.42
N ALA A 33 33.84 -24.96 45.35
CA ALA A 33 34.41 -24.67 46.68
C ALA A 33 35.73 -23.84 46.63
N PHE A 34 35.62 -22.52 46.83
CA PHE A 34 36.65 -21.72 47.49
C PHE A 34 35.97 -20.66 48.36
N GLY A 35 36.16 -20.82 49.67
CA GLY A 35 35.68 -19.88 50.68
C GLY A 35 36.72 -18.85 51.10
N LEU A 36 36.20 -17.86 51.83
CA LEU A 36 36.83 -17.19 52.98
C LEU A 36 38.09 -16.35 52.72
N PHE A 37 37.94 -15.02 52.77
CA PHE A 37 38.71 -14.21 53.73
C PHE A 37 37.92 -12.99 54.19
N ARG A 38 37.34 -13.17 55.39
CA ARG A 38 36.79 -12.16 56.30
C ARG A 38 37.99 -11.47 56.95
N LYS A 39 38.19 -10.17 56.74
CA LYS A 39 39.25 -9.42 57.44
C LYS A 39 38.71 -8.80 58.73
N ARG A 40 39.36 -9.21 59.82
CA ARG A 40 39.17 -8.89 61.24
C ARG A 40 38.92 -7.41 61.55
N LEU A 41 37.92 -7.17 62.40
CA LEU A 41 37.89 -6.11 63.41
C LEU A 41 38.97 -6.39 64.48
N PRO A 42 39.72 -5.39 64.95
CA PRO A 42 40.41 -5.44 66.24
C PRO A 42 39.53 -4.88 67.37
N ASP A 43 39.80 -5.43 68.56
CA ASP A 43 39.02 -5.40 69.79
C ASP A 43 38.68 -4.03 70.40
N MET A 44 37.54 -4.05 71.10
CA MET A 44 37.15 -3.12 72.17
C MET A 44 38.13 -3.19 73.34
N ALA A 45 38.71 -2.04 73.71
CA ALA A 45 39.20 -1.77 75.06
C ALA A 45 38.25 -0.77 75.73
N ALA A 46 37.82 -1.10 76.95
CA ALA A 46 36.90 -0.31 77.78
C ALA A 46 37.68 0.74 78.63
N PRO A 47 36.99 1.59 79.41
CA PRO A 47 36.94 3.03 79.22
C PRO A 47 37.94 3.80 80.11
N ALA A 48 38.42 4.94 79.63
CA ALA A 48 39.16 5.91 80.43
C ALA A 48 38.52 7.30 80.34
N ALA A 49 38.54 7.96 81.50
CA ALA A 49 37.80 9.15 81.90
C ALA A 49 37.81 10.33 80.92
N ALA A 50 36.68 11.05 80.93
CA ALA A 50 36.48 12.34 80.30
C ALA A 50 37.48 13.41 80.75
N PRO A 51 37.83 14.33 79.83
CA PRO A 51 37.84 15.74 80.15
C PRO A 51 36.83 16.50 79.29
N GLN A 52 36.12 17.42 79.93
CA GLN A 52 35.22 18.38 79.31
C GLN A 52 35.96 19.41 78.45
N ALA A 53 35.24 19.84 77.41
CA ALA A 53 35.27 21.15 76.77
C ALA A 53 36.47 21.49 75.87
N ALA A 54 36.27 21.31 74.57
CA ALA A 54 36.42 22.38 73.59
C ALA A 54 35.55 22.03 72.36
N ALA A 55 34.59 22.89 72.02
CA ALA A 55 33.77 22.75 70.83
C ALA A 55 34.59 23.11 69.58
N PRO A 56 34.72 22.20 68.59
CA PRO A 56 35.05 22.55 67.21
C PRO A 56 33.74 22.73 66.41
N PRO A 57 33.80 23.45 65.29
CA PRO A 57 32.67 24.21 64.76
C PRO A 57 31.57 23.29 64.26
N ALA A 58 30.34 23.83 64.29
CA ALA A 58 29.19 23.26 63.62
C ALA A 58 29.61 22.76 62.23
N HIS A 59 29.40 21.47 61.97
CA HIS A 59 29.23 21.00 60.60
C HIS A 59 28.06 21.80 60.04
N SER A 60 28.38 22.80 59.24
CA SER A 60 27.45 23.45 58.35
C SER A 60 26.74 22.33 57.59
N GLU A 61 25.42 22.27 57.73
CA GLU A 61 24.55 21.58 56.80
C GLU A 61 25.04 21.83 55.36
N PRO A 62 24.99 20.85 54.46
CA PRO A 62 25.19 21.15 53.05
C PRO A 62 24.17 22.22 52.70
N GLY A 63 24.65 23.43 52.37
CA GLY A 63 23.76 24.49 51.92
C GLY A 63 23.00 24.05 50.66
N PRO A 64 21.90 24.74 50.31
CA PRO A 64 20.99 24.39 49.21
C PRO A 64 21.65 24.28 47.81
N ALA A 65 22.94 24.57 47.68
CA ALA A 65 23.72 24.42 46.46
C ALA A 65 24.07 22.97 46.11
N ALA A 66 24.25 22.07 47.09
CA ALA A 66 24.67 20.68 46.82
C ALA A 66 23.53 19.77 46.31
N GLU A 67 22.29 20.01 46.75
CA GLU A 67 21.09 19.36 46.19
C GLU A 67 20.77 19.89 44.79
N SER A 68 21.08 21.16 44.49
CA SER A 68 20.87 21.79 43.19
C SER A 68 21.77 21.22 42.09
N ASP A 69 23.02 20.85 42.39
CA ASP A 69 23.93 20.23 41.41
C ASP A 69 23.51 18.78 41.10
N SER A 70 23.08 18.00 42.10
CA SER A 70 22.57 16.63 41.88
C SER A 70 21.27 16.63 41.07
N ALA A 71 20.36 17.58 41.31
CA ALA A 71 19.14 17.72 40.53
C ALA A 71 19.43 18.11 39.06
N ARG A 72 20.46 18.93 38.83
CA ARG A 72 20.90 19.36 37.50
C ARG A 72 21.50 18.21 36.70
N GLU A 73 22.36 17.39 37.32
CA GLU A 73 22.90 16.17 36.70
C GLU A 73 21.79 15.16 36.35
N ILE A 74 20.80 14.97 37.22
CA ILE A 74 19.65 14.09 36.96
C ILE A 74 18.80 14.61 35.78
N LEU A 75 18.61 15.92 35.68
CA LEU A 75 17.88 16.57 34.58
C LEU A 75 18.61 16.45 33.23
N GLU A 76 19.93 16.64 33.22
CA GLU A 76 20.75 16.43 32.01
C GLU A 76 20.71 14.96 31.55
N LEU A 77 20.74 14.02 32.50
CA LEU A 77 20.60 12.59 32.21
C LEU A 77 19.21 12.26 31.62
N LEU A 78 18.15 12.82 32.21
CA LEU A 78 16.77 12.72 31.71
C LEU A 78 16.60 13.32 30.31
N GLU A 79 17.25 14.45 30.01
CA GLU A 79 17.23 15.06 28.67
C GLU A 79 17.90 14.14 27.63
N LEU A 80 19.04 13.56 28.00
CA LEU A 80 19.77 12.63 27.15
C LEU A 80 18.94 11.36 26.86
N GLU A 81 18.36 10.76 27.91
CA GLU A 81 17.52 9.56 27.80
C GLU A 81 16.24 9.82 27.01
N LEU A 82 15.55 10.93 27.28
CA LEU A 82 14.33 11.30 26.57
C LEU A 82 14.60 11.62 25.09
N GLY A 83 15.68 12.34 24.80
CA GLY A 83 16.14 12.57 23.45
C GLY A 83 16.48 11.27 22.72
N ALA A 84 17.08 10.29 23.41
CA ALA A 84 17.36 8.97 22.86
C ALA A 84 16.08 8.17 22.58
N MET A 85 15.12 8.17 23.50
CA MET A 85 13.81 7.51 23.35
C MET A 85 13.00 8.10 22.19
N ILE A 86 12.98 9.44 22.04
CA ILE A 86 12.30 10.10 20.92
C ILE A 86 12.95 9.71 19.59
N ARG A 87 14.28 9.71 19.49
CA ARG A 87 14.98 9.26 18.27
C ARG A 87 14.73 7.78 17.97
N GLN A 88 14.55 6.95 19.00
CA GLN A 88 14.18 5.54 18.82
C GLN A 88 12.74 5.40 18.32
N LEU A 89 11.81 6.22 18.83
CA LEU A 89 10.42 6.27 18.39
C LEU A 89 10.30 6.74 16.94
N GLU A 90 11.03 7.80 16.55
CA GLU A 90 11.10 8.30 15.17
C GLU A 90 11.64 7.23 14.21
N ARG A 91 12.71 6.50 14.61
CA ARG A 91 13.25 5.39 13.82
C ARG A 91 12.24 4.25 13.67
N ALA A 92 11.55 3.88 14.75
CA ALA A 92 10.53 2.84 14.71
C ALA A 92 9.35 3.24 13.80
N ALA A 93 8.87 4.48 13.91
CA ALA A 93 7.79 5.00 13.08
C ALA A 93 8.18 5.05 11.60
N ASN A 94 9.38 5.50 11.27
CA ASN A 94 9.89 5.49 9.89
C ASN A 94 10.04 4.06 9.35
N SER A 95 10.49 3.10 10.18
CA SER A 95 10.56 1.69 9.80
C SER A 95 9.17 1.10 9.52
N VAL A 96 8.15 1.47 10.32
CA VAL A 96 6.76 1.05 10.09
C VAL A 96 6.21 1.64 8.80
N ALA A 97 6.45 2.93 8.54
CA ALA A 97 6.03 3.59 7.30
C ALA A 97 6.68 2.95 6.06
N GLY A 98 8.00 2.70 6.10
CA GLY A 98 8.69 2.00 5.01
C GLY A 98 8.21 0.56 4.83
N GLY A 99 7.89 -0.15 5.92
CA GLY A 99 7.29 -1.48 5.87
C GLY A 99 5.91 -1.48 5.22
N ALA A 100 5.08 -0.46 5.50
CA ALA A 100 3.77 -0.30 4.87
C ALA A 100 3.89 -0.03 3.36
N GLU A 101 4.84 0.80 2.93
CA GLU A 101 5.10 1.08 1.51
C GLU A 101 5.62 -0.16 0.74
N ALA A 102 6.52 -0.93 1.36
CA ALA A 102 6.98 -2.21 0.81
C ALA A 102 5.83 -3.23 0.72
N THR A 103 4.94 -3.24 1.71
CA THR A 103 3.72 -4.08 1.70
C THR A 103 2.81 -3.67 0.55
N ALA A 104 2.56 -2.37 0.35
CA ALA A 104 1.75 -1.86 -0.77
C ALA A 104 2.32 -2.28 -2.14
N THR A 105 3.64 -2.18 -2.33
CA THR A 105 4.31 -2.64 -3.56
C THR A 105 4.12 -4.14 -3.79
N THR A 106 4.21 -4.94 -2.73
CA THR A 106 4.01 -6.39 -2.80
C THR A 106 2.56 -6.74 -3.15
N LEU A 107 1.59 -6.03 -2.56
CA LEU A 107 0.16 -6.21 -2.82
C LEU A 107 -0.19 -5.84 -4.27
N ALA A 108 0.39 -4.77 -4.81
CA ALA A 108 0.23 -4.42 -6.23
C ALA A 108 0.70 -5.56 -7.16
N ALA A 109 1.87 -6.15 -6.88
CA ALA A 109 2.38 -7.28 -7.64
C ALA A 109 1.51 -8.55 -7.50
N ILE A 110 0.91 -8.78 -6.33
CA ILE A 110 -0.06 -9.88 -6.12
C ILE A 110 -1.30 -9.64 -6.97
N ARG A 111 -1.81 -8.40 -7.01
CA ARG A 111 -2.98 -8.04 -7.81
C ARG A 111 -2.77 -8.25 -9.30
N ASP A 112 -1.64 -7.78 -9.84
CA ASP A 112 -1.27 -8.02 -11.25
C ASP A 112 -1.23 -9.52 -11.59
N ARG A 113 -0.68 -10.33 -10.67
CA ARG A 113 -0.64 -11.79 -10.81
C ARG A 113 -2.03 -12.43 -10.74
N THR A 114 -2.91 -11.92 -9.87
CA THR A 114 -4.29 -12.39 -9.72
C THR A 114 -5.13 -12.04 -10.95
N ASP A 115 -4.93 -10.87 -11.54
CA ASP A 115 -5.58 -10.47 -12.81
C ASP A 115 -5.11 -11.35 -13.96
N ALA A 116 -3.79 -11.60 -14.06
CA ALA A 116 -3.25 -12.53 -15.04
C ALA A 116 -3.77 -13.97 -14.83
N LEU A 117 -3.89 -14.43 -13.58
CA LEU A 117 -4.46 -15.72 -13.25
C LEU A 117 -5.92 -15.81 -13.69
N THR A 118 -6.72 -14.78 -13.41
CA THR A 118 -8.12 -14.70 -13.84
C THR A 118 -8.25 -14.77 -15.36
N GLY A 119 -7.40 -14.06 -16.10
CA GLY A 119 -7.34 -14.15 -17.56
C GLY A 119 -7.01 -15.56 -18.06
N ARG A 120 -6.03 -16.24 -17.44
CA ARG A 120 -5.65 -17.62 -17.76
C ARG A 120 -6.77 -18.62 -17.46
N THR A 121 -7.47 -18.45 -16.34
CA THR A 121 -8.63 -19.25 -15.94
C THR A 121 -9.76 -19.14 -16.97
N ASN A 122 -10.06 -17.92 -17.45
CA ASN A 122 -11.07 -17.71 -18.49
C ASN A 122 -10.70 -18.39 -19.81
N ALA A 123 -9.43 -18.31 -20.23
CA ALA A 123 -8.95 -18.99 -21.42
C ALA A 123 -9.00 -20.53 -21.27
N ALA A 124 -8.65 -21.04 -20.09
CA ALA A 124 -8.75 -22.46 -19.78
C ALA A 124 -10.20 -22.95 -19.81
N GLN A 125 -11.15 -22.16 -19.28
CA GLN A 125 -12.58 -22.47 -19.31
C GLN A 125 -13.11 -22.58 -20.74
N SER A 126 -12.74 -21.63 -21.60
CA SER A 126 -13.08 -21.68 -23.03
C SER A 126 -12.50 -22.91 -23.73
N THR A 127 -11.27 -23.29 -23.36
CA THR A 127 -10.60 -24.49 -23.88
C THR A 127 -11.36 -25.76 -23.45
N ALA A 128 -11.72 -25.87 -22.17
CA ALA A 128 -12.47 -27.02 -21.65
C ALA A 128 -13.85 -27.16 -22.31
N SER A 129 -14.57 -26.04 -22.52
CA SER A 129 -15.83 -26.02 -23.28
C SER A 129 -15.65 -26.48 -24.73
N THR A 130 -14.56 -26.05 -25.38
CA THR A 130 -14.24 -26.49 -26.75
C THR A 130 -13.98 -27.99 -26.81
N PHE A 131 -13.26 -28.55 -25.84
CA PHE A 131 -13.03 -29.99 -25.72
C PHE A 131 -14.33 -30.77 -25.50
N ALA A 132 -15.22 -30.29 -24.64
CA ALA A 132 -16.51 -30.92 -24.42
C ALA A 132 -17.35 -30.96 -25.71
N HIS A 133 -17.40 -29.86 -26.46
CA HIS A 133 -18.06 -29.81 -27.76
C HIS A 133 -17.42 -30.74 -28.81
N ALA A 134 -16.09 -30.84 -28.82
CA ALA A 134 -15.38 -31.76 -29.70
C ALA A 134 -15.71 -33.22 -29.35
N ALA A 135 -15.73 -33.56 -28.06
CA ALA A 135 -16.07 -34.90 -27.58
C ALA A 135 -17.52 -35.30 -27.95
N ASP A 136 -18.47 -34.36 -27.84
CA ASP A 136 -19.86 -34.59 -28.26
C ASP A 136 -19.95 -34.91 -29.76
N LYS A 137 -19.28 -34.11 -30.61
CA LYS A 137 -19.20 -34.38 -32.06
C LYS A 137 -18.52 -35.71 -32.39
N PHE A 138 -17.45 -36.07 -31.68
CA PHE A 138 -16.78 -37.36 -31.85
C PHE A 138 -17.69 -38.53 -31.50
N THR A 139 -18.44 -38.42 -30.40
CA THR A 139 -19.43 -39.43 -29.99
C THR A 139 -20.51 -39.60 -31.05
N GLN A 140 -21.06 -38.49 -31.57
CA GLN A 140 -22.04 -38.53 -32.65
C GLN A 140 -21.47 -39.19 -33.92
N SER A 141 -20.23 -38.87 -34.29
CA SER A 141 -19.55 -39.47 -35.44
C SER A 141 -19.34 -40.97 -35.27
N ALA A 142 -18.89 -41.40 -34.09
CA ALA A 142 -18.67 -42.81 -33.78
C ALA A 142 -19.99 -43.62 -33.80
N LEU A 143 -21.09 -43.06 -33.26
CA LEU A 143 -22.43 -43.66 -33.38
C LEU A 143 -22.87 -43.79 -34.84
N GLY A 144 -22.60 -42.77 -35.66
CA GLY A 144 -22.88 -42.77 -37.10
C GLY A 144 -22.10 -43.85 -37.84
N ILE A 145 -20.80 -43.98 -37.60
CA ILE A 145 -19.95 -45.03 -38.18
C ILE A 145 -20.46 -46.40 -37.76
N GLY A 146 -20.75 -46.61 -36.47
CA GLY A 146 -21.29 -47.88 -35.98
C GLY A 146 -22.61 -48.26 -36.64
N ALA A 147 -23.49 -47.30 -36.92
CA ALA A 147 -24.72 -47.55 -37.68
C ALA A 147 -24.44 -47.95 -39.14
N GLN A 148 -23.52 -47.25 -39.81
CA GLN A 148 -23.12 -47.58 -41.20
C GLN A 148 -22.48 -48.96 -41.31
N VAL A 149 -21.66 -49.36 -40.33
CA VAL A 149 -21.01 -50.69 -40.30
C VAL A 149 -22.05 -51.79 -40.10
N ARG A 150 -23.05 -51.59 -39.23
CA ARG A 150 -24.15 -52.55 -39.06
C ARG A 150 -24.96 -52.72 -40.35
N GLU A 151 -25.25 -51.62 -41.05
CA GLU A 151 -25.97 -51.68 -42.34
C GLU A 151 -25.13 -52.39 -43.42
N ALA A 152 -23.82 -52.10 -43.49
CA ALA A 152 -22.91 -52.79 -44.40
C ALA A 152 -22.83 -54.30 -44.09
N GLY A 153 -22.85 -54.69 -42.81
CA GLY A 153 -22.93 -56.08 -42.38
C GLY A 153 -24.20 -56.78 -42.87
N LYS A 154 -25.36 -56.13 -42.76
CA LYS A 154 -26.63 -56.65 -43.28
C LYS A 154 -26.60 -56.82 -44.81
N LEU A 155 -26.04 -55.86 -45.54
CA LEU A 155 -25.88 -55.97 -46.99
C LEU A 155 -24.97 -57.14 -47.40
N ALA A 156 -23.90 -57.40 -46.62
CA ALA A 156 -23.03 -58.55 -46.83
C ALA A 156 -23.76 -59.88 -46.57
N ASP A 157 -24.64 -59.94 -45.56
CA ASP A 157 -25.49 -61.11 -45.30
C ASP A 157 -26.44 -61.38 -46.48
N GLU A 158 -27.10 -60.32 -47.00
CA GLU A 158 -27.98 -60.39 -48.17
C GLU A 158 -27.23 -60.85 -49.43
N ALA A 159 -26.03 -60.31 -49.66
CA ALA A 159 -25.18 -60.71 -50.79
C ALA A 159 -24.71 -62.18 -50.68
N SER A 160 -24.42 -62.65 -49.46
CA SER A 160 -24.05 -64.04 -49.22
C SER A 160 -25.21 -64.99 -49.53
N ALA A 161 -26.43 -64.64 -49.09
CA ALA A 161 -27.63 -65.41 -49.41
C ALA A 161 -27.90 -65.47 -50.92
N ALA A 162 -27.78 -64.34 -51.62
CA ALA A 162 -27.92 -64.27 -53.08
C ALA A 162 -26.88 -65.12 -53.81
N ALA A 163 -25.62 -65.12 -53.35
CA ALA A 163 -24.57 -65.96 -53.92
C ALA A 163 -24.84 -67.47 -53.70
N GLN A 164 -25.36 -67.86 -52.52
CA GLN A 164 -25.77 -69.24 -52.25
C GLN A 164 -26.92 -69.70 -53.16
N GLU A 165 -27.92 -68.84 -53.38
CA GLU A 165 -29.02 -69.12 -54.30
C GLU A 165 -28.53 -69.24 -55.75
N ALA A 166 -27.66 -68.33 -56.20
CA ALA A 166 -27.05 -68.39 -57.52
C ALA A 166 -26.26 -69.69 -57.73
N ARG A 167 -25.49 -70.13 -56.71
CA ARG A 167 -24.77 -71.41 -56.74
C ARG A 167 -25.73 -72.60 -56.90
N ALA A 168 -26.81 -72.63 -56.14
CA ALA A 168 -27.83 -73.68 -56.24
C ALA A 168 -28.49 -73.71 -57.64
N ASN A 169 -28.74 -72.56 -58.25
CA ASN A 169 -29.24 -72.45 -59.61
C ASN A 169 -28.25 -73.02 -60.65
N VAL A 170 -26.96 -72.69 -60.51
CA VAL A 170 -25.91 -73.19 -61.40
C VAL A 170 -25.73 -74.71 -61.26
N ASP A 171 -25.78 -75.23 -60.03
CA ASP A 171 -25.71 -76.68 -59.78
C ASP A 171 -26.89 -77.43 -60.42
N ARG A 172 -28.12 -76.88 -60.32
CA ARG A 172 -29.31 -77.41 -61.02
C ARG A 172 -29.16 -77.37 -62.54
N LEU A 173 -28.61 -76.28 -63.09
CA LEU A 173 -28.36 -76.16 -64.53
C LEU A 173 -27.35 -77.21 -65.01
N ARG A 174 -26.29 -77.45 -64.22
CA ARG A 174 -25.27 -78.47 -64.51
C ARG A 174 -25.88 -79.87 -64.51
N GLU A 175 -26.70 -80.20 -63.52
CA GLU A 175 -27.40 -81.48 -63.42
C GLU A 175 -28.39 -81.68 -64.60
N SER A 176 -29.21 -80.67 -64.89
CA SER A 176 -30.17 -80.71 -66.00
C SER A 176 -29.46 -80.86 -67.35
N SER A 177 -28.36 -80.12 -67.58
CA SER A 177 -27.56 -80.22 -68.80
C SER A 177 -26.90 -81.61 -68.94
N ALA A 178 -26.44 -82.21 -67.85
CA ALA A 178 -25.92 -83.57 -67.85
C ALA A 178 -27.01 -84.61 -68.18
N ALA A 179 -28.21 -84.46 -67.62
CA ALA A 179 -29.35 -85.32 -67.95
C ALA A 179 -29.74 -85.20 -69.43
N ILE A 180 -29.77 -83.99 -70.00
CA ILE A 180 -30.02 -83.78 -71.43
C ILE A 180 -28.90 -84.44 -72.26
N GLY A 181 -27.64 -84.29 -71.87
CA GLY A 181 -26.51 -84.97 -72.53
C GLY A 181 -26.69 -86.49 -72.60
N ASN A 182 -27.17 -87.12 -71.53
CA ASN A 182 -27.48 -88.56 -71.51
C ASN A 182 -28.60 -88.93 -72.50
N VAL A 183 -29.66 -88.13 -72.57
CA VAL A 183 -30.77 -88.33 -73.53
C VAL A 183 -30.28 -88.17 -74.97
N VAL A 184 -29.49 -87.15 -75.27
CA VAL A 184 -28.92 -86.90 -76.60
C VAL A 184 -28.01 -88.05 -77.03
N ASN A 185 -27.19 -88.59 -76.11
CA ASN A 185 -26.37 -89.77 -76.34
C ASN A 185 -27.20 -91.02 -76.66
N LEU A 186 -28.32 -91.23 -75.97
CA LEU A 186 -29.25 -92.31 -76.28
C LEU A 186 -29.90 -92.15 -77.67
N ILE A 187 -30.33 -90.93 -78.03
CA ILE A 187 -30.88 -90.65 -79.37
C ILE A 187 -29.81 -90.91 -80.45
N ALA A 188 -28.55 -90.51 -80.21
CA ALA A 188 -27.45 -90.80 -81.12
C ALA A 188 -27.21 -92.31 -81.28
N GLN A 189 -27.34 -93.10 -80.21
CA GLN A 189 -27.28 -94.57 -80.26
C GLN A 189 -28.43 -95.16 -81.08
N ILE A 190 -29.67 -94.69 -80.84
CA ILE A 190 -30.85 -95.12 -81.60
C ILE A 190 -30.68 -94.77 -83.09
N ALA A 191 -30.23 -93.57 -83.43
CA ALA A 191 -29.99 -93.15 -84.81
C ALA A 191 -28.94 -94.04 -85.51
N ARG A 192 -27.84 -94.40 -84.82
CA ARG A 192 -26.84 -95.37 -85.34
C ARG A 192 -27.46 -96.74 -85.57
N GLN A 193 -28.25 -97.25 -84.63
CA GLN A 193 -28.93 -98.54 -84.76
C GLN A 193 -29.95 -98.53 -85.90
N THR A 194 -30.73 -97.45 -86.05
CA THR A 194 -31.68 -97.25 -87.15
C THR A 194 -30.96 -97.19 -88.50
N THR A 195 -29.79 -96.56 -88.57
CA THR A 195 -28.95 -96.55 -89.79
C THR A 195 -28.53 -97.97 -90.18
N LEU A 196 -28.14 -98.80 -89.21
CA LEU A 196 -27.80 -100.22 -89.44
C LEU A 196 -29.01 -101.06 -89.85
N LEU A 197 -30.17 -100.86 -89.21
CA LEU A 197 -31.41 -101.53 -89.57
C LEU A 197 -31.84 -101.17 -91.00
N ALA A 198 -31.83 -99.88 -91.32
CA ALA A 198 -32.14 -99.37 -92.65
C ALA A 198 -31.18 -99.93 -93.71
N LEU A 199 -29.88 -100.02 -93.39
CA LEU A 199 -28.89 -100.66 -94.26
C LEU A 199 -29.23 -102.15 -94.51
N ASN A 200 -29.54 -102.91 -93.46
CA ASN A 200 -29.95 -104.30 -93.59
C ASN A 200 -31.24 -104.44 -94.42
N SER A 201 -32.20 -103.52 -94.25
CA SER A 201 -33.41 -103.47 -95.07
C SER A 201 -33.12 -103.12 -96.54
N THR A 202 -32.18 -102.22 -96.82
CA THR A 202 -31.75 -101.92 -98.20
C THR A 202 -31.11 -103.15 -98.86
N ILE A 203 -30.32 -103.93 -98.12
CA ILE A 203 -29.71 -105.18 -98.60
C ILE A 203 -30.80 -106.21 -98.93
N GLU A 204 -31.76 -106.44 -98.03
CA GLU A 204 -32.80 -107.45 -98.26
C GLU A 204 -33.78 -107.02 -99.36
N ALA A 205 -34.06 -105.72 -99.50
CA ALA A 205 -34.82 -105.17 -100.61
C ALA A 205 -34.11 -105.36 -101.96
N ALA A 206 -32.78 -105.24 -101.99
CA ALA A 206 -31.98 -105.57 -103.17
C ALA A 206 -32.02 -107.08 -103.48
N ARG A 207 -32.02 -107.92 -102.45
CA ARG A 207 -32.11 -109.39 -102.57
C ARG A 207 -33.44 -109.88 -103.15
N ALA A 208 -34.54 -109.19 -102.84
CA ALA A 208 -35.88 -109.46 -103.39
C ALA A 208 -36.08 -109.01 -104.86
N GLY A 209 -35.07 -108.40 -105.49
CA GLY A 209 -35.10 -108.02 -106.91
C GLY A 209 -36.20 -107.01 -107.25
N ALA A 210 -36.96 -107.27 -108.32
CA ALA A 210 -37.99 -106.34 -108.80
C ALA A 210 -39.14 -106.10 -107.79
N ALA A 211 -39.46 -107.09 -106.96
CA ALA A 211 -40.52 -106.99 -105.94
C ALA A 211 -40.12 -106.11 -104.74
N GLY A 212 -38.81 -105.90 -104.51
CA GLY A 212 -38.28 -105.12 -103.37
C GLY A 212 -38.10 -103.62 -103.63
N LYS A 213 -38.33 -103.11 -104.85
CA LYS A 213 -38.03 -101.71 -105.22
C LYS A 213 -38.68 -100.66 -104.31
N GLY A 214 -39.96 -100.84 -103.94
CA GLY A 214 -40.65 -99.93 -103.03
C GLY A 214 -40.05 -99.92 -101.62
N PHE A 215 -39.67 -101.10 -101.12
CA PHE A 215 -38.97 -101.25 -99.83
C PHE A 215 -37.57 -100.62 -99.84
N ALA A 216 -36.83 -100.71 -100.95
CA ALA A 216 -35.50 -100.12 -101.08
C ALA A 216 -35.52 -98.58 -100.99
N VAL A 217 -36.55 -97.93 -101.54
CA VAL A 217 -36.74 -96.46 -101.44
C VAL A 217 -36.99 -96.06 -100.00
N VAL A 218 -37.92 -96.73 -99.31
CA VAL A 218 -38.21 -96.47 -97.89
C VAL A 218 -36.98 -96.69 -97.02
N ALA A 219 -36.24 -97.78 -97.23
CA ALA A 219 -35.02 -98.07 -96.47
C ALA A 219 -33.93 -96.99 -96.69
N THR A 220 -33.80 -96.46 -97.91
CA THR A 220 -32.85 -95.37 -98.21
C THR A 220 -33.26 -94.07 -97.51
N GLU A 221 -34.55 -93.74 -97.51
CA GLU A 221 -35.08 -92.55 -96.84
C GLU A 221 -34.91 -92.63 -95.31
N VAL A 222 -35.22 -93.79 -94.71
CA VAL A 222 -35.00 -94.05 -93.27
C VAL A 222 -33.51 -93.94 -92.93
N LYS A 223 -32.62 -94.44 -93.79
CA LYS A 223 -31.17 -94.31 -93.60
C LYS A 223 -30.73 -92.84 -93.65
N ALA A 224 -31.22 -92.06 -94.62
CA ALA A 224 -30.89 -90.64 -94.73
C ALA A 224 -31.37 -89.85 -93.50
N LEU A 225 -32.59 -90.09 -93.04
CA LEU A 225 -33.14 -89.47 -91.83
C LEU A 225 -32.34 -89.84 -90.57
N ALA A 226 -31.89 -91.09 -90.45
CA ALA A 226 -31.07 -91.54 -89.34
C ALA A 226 -29.68 -90.87 -89.33
N VAL A 227 -29.03 -90.72 -90.49
CA VAL A 227 -27.76 -89.97 -90.63
C VAL A 227 -27.94 -88.50 -90.28
N GLN A 228 -29.02 -87.87 -90.75
CA GLN A 228 -29.35 -86.48 -90.40
C GLN A 228 -29.60 -86.33 -88.89
N THR A 229 -30.28 -87.28 -88.26
CA THR A 229 -30.51 -87.32 -86.81
C THR A 229 -29.20 -87.45 -86.05
N GLN A 230 -28.24 -88.25 -86.56
CA GLN A 230 -26.91 -88.35 -85.96
C GLN A 230 -26.15 -87.02 -86.02
N GLY A 231 -26.14 -86.34 -87.18
CA GLY A 231 -25.52 -85.01 -87.30
C GLY A 231 -26.16 -83.97 -86.38
N ALA A 232 -27.50 -83.99 -86.25
CA ALA A 232 -28.21 -83.10 -85.34
C ALA A 232 -27.87 -83.39 -83.85
N THR A 233 -27.76 -84.66 -83.46
CA THR A 233 -27.38 -85.01 -82.08
C THR A 233 -25.93 -84.67 -81.76
N GLU A 234 -25.00 -84.74 -82.72
CA GLU A 234 -23.62 -84.27 -82.56
C GLU A 234 -23.56 -82.75 -82.30
N GLU A 235 -24.33 -81.95 -83.06
CA GLU A 235 -24.40 -80.50 -82.82
C GLU A 235 -25.03 -80.15 -81.46
N ILE A 236 -26.07 -80.87 -81.03
CA ILE A 236 -26.65 -80.69 -79.70
C ILE A 236 -25.63 -81.05 -78.62
N THR A 237 -24.86 -82.13 -78.80
CA THR A 237 -23.80 -82.55 -77.85
C THR A 237 -22.78 -81.43 -77.65
N LYS A 238 -22.27 -80.82 -78.73
CA LYS A 238 -21.35 -79.67 -78.65
C LYS A 238 -21.94 -78.49 -77.86
N LYS A 239 -23.24 -78.22 -78.03
CA LYS A 239 -23.94 -77.15 -77.28
C LYS A 239 -24.11 -77.50 -75.79
N ILE A 240 -24.40 -78.76 -75.46
CA ILE A 240 -24.46 -79.22 -74.06
C ILE A 240 -23.08 -79.12 -73.40
N ASP A 241 -22.01 -79.52 -74.10
CA ASP A 241 -20.64 -79.39 -73.59
C ASP A 241 -20.23 -77.92 -73.36
N ALA A 242 -20.69 -77.01 -74.21
CA ALA A 242 -20.51 -75.57 -74.00
C ALA A 242 -21.29 -75.08 -72.76
N LEU A 243 -22.57 -75.45 -72.63
CA LEU A 243 -23.39 -75.10 -71.47
C LEU A 243 -22.81 -75.62 -70.14
N GLN A 244 -22.28 -76.84 -70.14
CA GLN A 244 -21.64 -77.41 -68.94
C GLN A 244 -20.36 -76.66 -68.57
N ARG A 245 -19.54 -76.26 -69.55
CA ARG A 245 -18.34 -75.43 -69.32
C ARG A 245 -18.71 -74.05 -68.79
N ASP A 246 -19.71 -73.40 -69.38
CA ASP A 246 -20.17 -72.07 -68.93
C ASP A 246 -20.78 -72.13 -67.52
N ALA A 247 -21.52 -73.21 -67.20
CA ALA A 247 -22.02 -73.46 -65.85
C ALA A 247 -20.87 -73.67 -64.84
N ALA A 248 -19.83 -74.42 -65.20
CA ALA A 248 -18.65 -74.59 -64.34
C ALA A 248 -17.92 -73.26 -64.09
N GLY A 249 -17.73 -72.45 -65.14
CA GLY A 249 -17.15 -71.11 -65.01
C GLY A 249 -18.01 -70.17 -64.13
N SER A 250 -19.33 -70.26 -64.25
CA SER A 250 -20.27 -69.50 -63.39
C SER A 250 -20.19 -69.94 -61.93
N ALA A 251 -20.06 -71.24 -61.66
CA ALA A 251 -19.91 -71.77 -60.30
C ALA A 251 -18.62 -71.26 -59.63
N ASP A 252 -17.51 -71.23 -60.38
CA ASP A 252 -16.23 -70.70 -59.88
C ASP A 252 -16.33 -69.19 -59.59
N ALA A 253 -16.96 -68.42 -60.48
CA ALA A 253 -17.20 -67.00 -60.26
C ALA A 253 -18.03 -66.73 -59.00
N VAL A 254 -19.12 -67.48 -58.80
CA VAL A 254 -19.95 -67.38 -57.59
C VAL A 254 -19.17 -67.78 -56.34
N HIS A 255 -18.33 -68.83 -56.41
CA HIS A 255 -17.49 -69.24 -55.29
C HIS A 255 -16.51 -68.13 -54.87
N ARG A 256 -15.86 -67.48 -55.84
CA ARG A 256 -14.96 -66.33 -55.58
C ARG A 256 -15.70 -65.14 -54.96
N ILE A 257 -16.95 -64.88 -55.37
CA ILE A 257 -17.80 -63.85 -54.76
C ILE A 257 -18.10 -64.20 -53.29
N SER A 258 -18.48 -65.45 -53.00
CA SER A 258 -18.74 -65.89 -51.62
C SER A 258 -17.51 -65.72 -50.72
N GLN A 259 -16.32 -66.11 -51.21
CA GLN A 259 -15.06 -65.93 -50.47
C GLN A 259 -14.76 -64.44 -50.19
N ALA A 260 -14.99 -63.57 -51.18
CA ALA A 260 -14.79 -62.13 -51.00
C ALA A 260 -15.74 -61.53 -49.95
N ILE A 261 -17.00 -61.99 -49.92
CA ILE A 261 -17.99 -61.56 -48.91
C ILE A 261 -17.60 -62.06 -47.51
N GLU A 262 -17.18 -63.33 -47.38
CA GLU A 262 -16.70 -63.86 -46.10
C GLU A 262 -15.47 -63.11 -45.57
N ALA A 263 -14.52 -62.77 -46.45
CA ALA A 263 -13.31 -62.03 -46.09
C ALA A 263 -13.61 -60.61 -45.56
N ILE A 264 -14.78 -60.05 -45.87
CA ILE A 264 -15.18 -58.71 -45.41
C ILE A 264 -15.75 -58.72 -43.99
N ARG A 265 -16.30 -59.85 -43.51
CA ARG A 265 -16.97 -59.92 -42.19
C ARG A 265 -16.02 -59.60 -41.02
N PRO A 266 -14.78 -60.13 -40.94
CA PRO A 266 -13.84 -59.77 -39.89
C PRO A 266 -13.46 -58.28 -39.89
N VAL A 267 -13.52 -57.62 -41.06
CA VAL A 267 -13.26 -56.17 -41.17
C VAL A 267 -14.34 -55.40 -40.43
N PHE A 268 -15.62 -55.74 -40.59
CA PHE A 268 -16.72 -55.10 -39.87
C PHE A 268 -16.64 -55.30 -38.36
N GLU A 269 -16.25 -56.50 -37.90
CA GLU A 269 -16.03 -56.77 -36.47
C GLU A 269 -14.91 -55.91 -35.90
N THR A 270 -13.79 -55.79 -36.63
CA THR A 270 -12.65 -54.94 -36.24
C THR A 270 -13.06 -53.46 -36.17
N VAL A 271 -13.81 -52.96 -37.16
CA VAL A 271 -14.28 -51.57 -37.16
C VAL A 271 -15.26 -51.33 -36.02
N ASN A 272 -16.19 -52.25 -35.75
CA ASN A 272 -17.09 -52.12 -34.60
C ASN A 272 -16.34 -52.08 -33.27
N GLY A 273 -15.31 -52.92 -33.10
CA GLY A 273 -14.43 -52.90 -31.93
C GLY A 273 -13.74 -51.55 -31.76
N ALA A 274 -13.14 -51.02 -32.84
CA ALA A 274 -12.48 -49.73 -32.84
C ALA A 274 -13.44 -48.57 -32.53
N VAL A 275 -14.67 -48.62 -33.05
CA VAL A 275 -15.73 -47.62 -32.76
C VAL A 275 -16.15 -47.69 -31.29
N ALA A 276 -16.24 -48.88 -30.70
CA ALA A 276 -16.58 -49.05 -29.29
C ALA A 276 -15.47 -48.49 -28.37
N GLU A 277 -14.20 -48.78 -28.69
CA GLU A 277 -13.04 -48.23 -27.98
C GLU A 277 -12.99 -46.70 -28.10
N GLN A 278 -13.19 -46.16 -29.30
CA GLN A 278 -13.24 -44.72 -29.54
C GLN A 278 -14.33 -44.03 -28.71
N ASN A 279 -15.52 -44.63 -28.58
CA ASN A 279 -16.58 -44.11 -27.73
C ASN A 279 -16.19 -44.09 -26.25
N ALA A 280 -15.55 -45.14 -25.76
CA ALA A 280 -15.07 -45.21 -24.38
C ALA A 280 -14.04 -44.09 -24.11
N THR A 281 -13.03 -43.96 -24.97
CA THR A 281 -12.02 -42.88 -24.85
C THR A 281 -12.66 -41.49 -24.94
N THR A 282 -13.63 -41.29 -25.84
CA THR A 282 -14.31 -40.00 -25.98
C THR A 282 -15.12 -39.65 -24.73
N SER A 283 -15.76 -40.65 -24.09
CA SER A 283 -16.46 -40.47 -22.82
C SER A 283 -15.50 -40.09 -21.69
N GLU A 284 -14.32 -40.69 -21.62
CA GLU A 284 -13.28 -40.30 -20.65
C GLU A 284 -12.80 -38.86 -20.88
N VAL A 285 -12.56 -38.47 -22.13
CA VAL A 285 -12.18 -37.10 -22.49
C VAL A 285 -13.26 -36.10 -22.08
N SER A 286 -14.54 -36.43 -22.29
CA SER A 286 -15.65 -35.59 -21.84
C SER A 286 -15.69 -35.45 -20.32
N GLY A 287 -15.47 -36.55 -19.59
CA GLY A 287 -15.38 -36.53 -18.12
C GLY A 287 -14.22 -35.65 -17.64
N ASN A 288 -13.04 -35.81 -18.23
CA ASN A 288 -11.85 -35.01 -17.92
C ASN A 288 -12.07 -33.52 -18.22
N ALA A 289 -12.76 -33.17 -19.31
CA ALA A 289 -13.09 -31.79 -19.64
C ALA A 289 -14.06 -31.17 -18.62
N ALA A 290 -15.02 -31.95 -18.11
CA ALA A 290 -15.93 -31.54 -17.05
C ALA A 290 -15.18 -31.30 -15.73
N SER A 291 -14.35 -32.25 -15.29
CA SER A 291 -13.53 -32.10 -14.08
C SER A 291 -12.54 -30.94 -14.19
N ALA A 292 -11.94 -30.73 -15.36
CA ALA A 292 -11.07 -29.58 -15.61
C ALA A 292 -11.86 -28.27 -15.47
N SER A 293 -13.07 -28.19 -16.02
CA SER A 293 -13.94 -27.00 -15.88
C SER A 293 -14.27 -26.69 -14.42
N GLU A 294 -14.62 -27.71 -13.64
CA GLU A 294 -14.90 -27.54 -12.21
C GLU A 294 -13.68 -27.05 -11.42
N PHE A 295 -12.50 -27.64 -11.69
CA PHE A 295 -11.23 -27.18 -11.11
C PHE A 295 -10.90 -25.73 -11.49
N ILE A 296 -11.09 -25.35 -12.75
CA ILE A 296 -10.88 -23.99 -13.25
C ILE A 296 -11.80 -23.00 -12.51
N VAL A 297 -13.07 -23.34 -12.29
CA VAL A 297 -13.99 -22.51 -11.50
C VAL A 297 -13.48 -22.33 -10.07
N SER A 298 -12.99 -23.39 -9.42
CA SER A 298 -12.41 -23.31 -8.08
C SER A 298 -11.16 -22.41 -8.01
N VAL A 299 -10.29 -22.47 -9.03
CA VAL A 299 -9.14 -21.57 -9.15
C VAL A 299 -9.60 -20.12 -9.34
N GLY A 300 -10.63 -19.88 -10.14
CA GLY A 300 -11.23 -18.55 -10.31
C GLY A 300 -11.79 -17.98 -9.00
N GLN A 301 -12.48 -18.81 -8.21
CA GLN A 301 -12.95 -18.41 -6.88
C GLN A 301 -11.77 -18.08 -5.94
N SER A 302 -10.74 -18.93 -5.92
CA SER A 302 -9.53 -18.69 -5.11
C SER A 302 -8.84 -17.37 -5.50
N ALA A 303 -8.79 -17.04 -6.80
CA ALA A 303 -8.26 -15.77 -7.28
C ALA A 303 -9.09 -14.58 -6.77
N ALA A 304 -10.43 -14.69 -6.75
CA ALA A 304 -11.30 -13.65 -6.21
C ALA A 304 -11.12 -13.46 -4.69
N GLU A 305 -10.92 -14.55 -3.94
CA GLU A 305 -10.62 -14.50 -2.51
C GLU A 305 -9.27 -13.82 -2.24
N ILE A 306 -8.24 -14.10 -3.06
CA ILE A 306 -6.93 -13.44 -3.00
C ILE A 306 -7.05 -11.94 -3.29
N ASP A 307 -7.81 -11.54 -4.32
CA ASP A 307 -8.05 -10.11 -4.63
C ASP A 307 -8.74 -9.39 -3.46
N ALA A 308 -9.75 -10.00 -2.85
CA ALA A 308 -10.43 -9.44 -1.69
C ALA A 308 -9.49 -9.29 -0.48
N ALA A 309 -8.67 -10.31 -0.19
CA ALA A 309 -7.68 -10.26 0.88
C ALA A 309 -6.61 -9.19 0.62
N THR A 310 -6.19 -9.03 -0.64
CA THR A 310 -5.21 -8.02 -1.07
C THR A 310 -5.75 -6.61 -0.84
N LYS A 311 -7.01 -6.33 -1.20
CA LYS A 311 -7.67 -5.04 -0.94
C LYS A 311 -7.79 -4.72 0.55
N ALA A 312 -8.11 -5.72 1.36
CA ALA A 312 -8.17 -5.56 2.82
C ALA A 312 -6.79 -5.25 3.40
N ALA A 313 -5.74 -5.93 2.92
CA ALA A 313 -4.37 -5.69 3.33
C ALA A 313 -3.85 -4.31 2.88
N GLU A 314 -4.28 -3.82 1.71
CA GLU A 314 -3.95 -2.48 1.20
C GLU A 314 -4.52 -1.40 2.13
N THR A 315 -5.83 -1.51 2.46
CA THR A 315 -6.48 -0.63 3.44
C THR A 315 -5.79 -0.68 4.80
N HIS A 316 -5.38 -1.87 5.25
CA HIS A 316 -4.63 -2.01 6.49
C HIS A 316 -3.25 -1.34 6.44
N GLY A 317 -2.53 -1.51 5.33
CA GLY A 317 -1.24 -0.84 5.08
C GLY A 317 -1.35 0.68 5.09
N GLU A 318 -2.39 1.25 4.49
CA GLU A 318 -2.67 2.69 4.53
C GLU A 318 -2.90 3.20 5.96
N ASN A 319 -3.68 2.46 6.75
CA ASN A 319 -3.92 2.78 8.16
C ASN A 319 -2.62 2.73 8.99
N VAL A 320 -1.77 1.71 8.75
CA VAL A 320 -0.46 1.57 9.41
C VAL A 320 0.48 2.71 9.02
N ALA A 321 0.53 3.10 7.75
CA ALA A 321 1.33 4.23 7.28
C ALA A 321 0.87 5.55 7.91
N SER A 322 -0.45 5.77 7.98
CA SER A 322 -1.05 6.95 8.63
C SER A 322 -0.73 7.00 10.13
N ALA A 323 -0.84 5.86 10.83
CA ALA A 323 -0.48 5.75 12.24
C ALA A 323 1.02 6.03 12.47
N GLY A 324 1.91 5.50 11.62
CA GLY A 324 3.34 5.80 11.66
C GLY A 324 3.61 7.31 11.52
N LYS A 325 2.95 7.98 10.58
CA LYS A 325 3.07 9.44 10.38
C LYS A 325 2.56 10.24 11.60
N ALA A 326 1.46 9.79 12.22
CA ALA A 326 0.95 10.38 13.45
C ALA A 326 1.93 10.24 14.61
N VAL A 327 2.56 9.07 14.77
CA VAL A 327 3.60 8.83 15.79
C VAL A 327 4.81 9.74 15.57
N THR A 328 5.30 9.87 14.33
CA THR A 328 6.41 10.80 14.01
C THR A 328 6.04 12.24 14.37
N THR A 329 4.82 12.68 14.04
CA THR A 329 4.34 14.03 14.38
C THR A 329 4.24 14.21 15.90
N PHE A 330 3.74 13.21 16.62
CA PHE A 330 3.66 13.24 18.08
C PHE A 330 5.05 13.27 18.74
N ALA A 331 6.01 12.48 18.23
CA ALA A 331 7.39 12.48 18.69
C ALA A 331 8.05 13.86 18.55
N GLN A 332 7.81 14.55 17.42
CA GLN A 332 8.28 15.92 17.20
C GLN A 332 7.65 16.92 18.18
N LYS A 333 6.34 16.81 18.44
CA LYS A 333 5.64 17.63 19.44
C LYS A 333 6.13 17.35 20.86
N LEU A 334 6.39 16.09 21.20
CA LEU A 334 6.94 15.71 22.50
C LEU A 334 8.35 16.30 22.66
N LYS A 335 9.19 16.21 21.62
CA LYS A 335 10.53 16.82 21.59
C LYS A 335 10.48 18.32 21.86
N SER A 336 9.59 19.05 21.19
CA SER A 336 9.47 20.50 21.39
C SER A 336 8.97 20.85 22.79
N ARG A 337 7.95 20.14 23.31
CA ARG A 337 7.43 20.36 24.67
C ARG A 337 8.46 20.03 25.74
N CYS A 338 9.19 18.93 25.60
CA CYS A 338 10.22 18.54 26.56
C CYS A 338 11.43 19.46 26.52
N ALA A 339 11.83 19.97 25.34
CA ALA A 339 12.86 21.01 25.24
C ALA A 339 12.44 22.32 25.95
N VAL A 340 11.14 22.64 25.95
CA VAL A 340 10.60 23.79 26.72
C VAL A 340 10.58 23.49 28.22
N LEU A 341 10.16 22.30 28.65
CA LEU A 341 10.08 21.88 30.04
C LEU A 341 11.46 21.68 30.70
N LEU A 342 12.45 21.13 30.00
CA LEU A 342 13.79 20.90 30.54
C LEU A 342 14.60 22.20 30.66
N ARG A 343 14.28 23.21 29.85
CA ARG A 343 14.72 24.60 30.07
C ARG A 343 14.05 25.25 31.30
N GLN A 344 13.13 24.56 32.00
CA GLN A 344 12.47 25.11 33.18
C GLN A 344 13.25 24.96 34.49
N SER A 345 14.37 24.23 34.55
CA SER A 345 15.20 24.21 35.77
C SER A 345 15.89 25.56 36.04
N GLU A 346 16.09 26.38 35.00
CA GLU A 346 16.39 27.81 35.15
C GLU A 346 15.12 28.68 35.40
N HIS A 347 13.91 28.12 35.32
CA HIS A 347 12.63 28.85 35.45
C HIS A 347 12.01 28.91 36.84
N ASP A 348 12.39 28.09 37.82
CA ASP A 348 11.69 28.13 39.12
C ASP A 348 11.92 29.43 39.90
N ASP A 349 13.06 30.09 39.70
CA ASP A 349 13.28 31.49 40.13
C ASP A 349 12.67 32.52 39.15
N ARG A 350 12.47 32.17 37.87
CA ARG A 350 11.87 33.06 36.85
C ARG A 350 10.34 33.15 36.96
N ARG A 351 9.62 32.07 37.25
CA ARG A 351 8.14 32.09 37.40
C ARG A 351 7.67 33.01 38.52
N LYS A 352 8.48 33.19 39.57
CA LYS A 352 8.18 34.11 40.67
C LYS A 352 8.32 35.59 40.29
N THR A 353 9.01 35.91 39.19
CA THR A 353 9.36 37.30 38.82
C THR A 353 8.94 37.71 37.40
N GLU A 354 8.48 36.77 36.57
CA GLU A 354 8.05 37.02 35.19
C GLU A 354 6.68 37.72 35.15
N ARG A 355 6.65 38.87 34.47
CA ARG A 355 5.44 39.67 34.26
C ARG A 355 5.05 39.58 32.79
N LEU A 356 3.83 39.12 32.52
CA LEU A 356 3.34 38.90 31.16
C LEU A 356 2.38 40.02 30.73
N PRO A 357 2.56 40.59 29.52
CA PRO A 357 1.64 41.56 28.95
C PRO A 357 0.25 40.97 28.74
N CYS A 358 -0.78 41.68 29.18
CA CYS A 358 -2.16 41.26 29.03
C CYS A 358 -3.08 42.45 28.68
N HIS A 359 -4.32 42.14 28.34
CA HIS A 359 -5.40 43.12 28.19
C HIS A 359 -6.59 42.60 28.98
N LEU A 360 -6.54 42.76 30.30
CA LEU A 360 -7.61 42.34 31.21
C LEU A 360 -8.31 43.57 31.79
N LYS A 361 -9.55 43.40 32.25
CA LYS A 361 -10.28 44.43 32.98
C LYS A 361 -10.30 44.09 34.46
N PHE A 362 -10.05 45.08 35.30
CA PHE A 362 -10.27 45.00 36.73
C PHE A 362 -11.48 45.86 37.10
N GLU A 363 -12.54 45.21 37.56
CA GLU A 363 -13.79 45.84 37.94
C GLU A 363 -13.81 46.06 39.46
N SER A 364 -13.98 47.31 39.88
CA SER A 364 -14.02 47.68 41.29
C SER A 364 -15.08 48.75 41.55
N ALA A 365 -15.33 49.06 42.82
CA ALA A 365 -16.18 50.19 43.21
C ALA A 365 -15.68 51.55 42.68
N ARG A 366 -14.42 51.64 42.24
CA ARG A 366 -13.82 52.84 41.65
C ARG A 366 -13.97 52.92 40.12
N GLY A 367 -14.63 51.93 39.51
CA GLY A 367 -14.80 51.80 38.07
C GLY A 367 -14.03 50.62 37.48
N VAL A 368 -14.11 50.51 36.15
CA VAL A 368 -13.43 49.49 35.35
C VAL A 368 -12.09 50.05 34.89
N MET A 369 -11.00 49.41 35.26
CA MET A 369 -9.63 49.82 34.90
C MET A 369 -8.95 48.74 34.05
N PRO A 370 -8.23 49.09 32.98
CA PRO A 370 -7.46 48.13 32.22
C PRO A 370 -6.23 47.65 33.00
N VAL A 371 -5.87 46.39 32.80
CA VAL A 371 -4.69 45.74 33.35
C VAL A 371 -3.80 45.32 32.18
N TYR A 372 -2.57 45.80 32.21
CA TYR A 372 -1.61 45.65 31.12
C TYR A 372 -0.52 44.62 31.39
N GLU A 373 -0.31 44.24 32.65
CA GLU A 373 0.60 43.15 33.03
C GLU A 373 -0.02 42.31 34.13
N ILE A 374 0.23 41.01 34.10
CA ILE A 374 -0.09 40.07 35.17
C ILE A 374 1.13 39.20 35.48
N ALA A 375 1.31 38.92 36.76
CA ALA A 375 2.36 38.07 37.30
C ALA A 375 1.80 37.27 38.48
N MET A 376 2.59 36.33 39.01
CA MET A 376 2.16 35.56 40.17
C MET A 376 1.87 36.42 41.41
N ASP A 377 2.62 37.51 41.57
CA ASP A 377 2.58 38.37 42.74
C ASP A 377 1.65 39.59 42.60
N GLY A 378 1.25 39.96 41.38
CA GLY A 378 0.52 41.19 41.14
C GLY A 378 0.24 41.53 39.68
N VAL A 379 -0.25 42.75 39.48
CA VAL A 379 -0.68 43.30 38.20
C VAL A 379 -0.22 44.75 38.01
N LEU A 380 -0.17 45.20 36.75
CA LEU A 380 -0.03 46.61 36.39
C LEU A 380 -1.39 47.15 35.92
N ILE A 381 -2.01 48.00 36.74
CA ILE A 381 -3.27 48.67 36.42
C ILE A 381 -2.96 49.97 35.68
N GLY A 382 -3.54 50.15 34.49
CA GLY A 382 -3.39 51.36 33.69
C GLY A 382 -4.68 52.16 33.53
N GLY A 383 -4.65 53.14 32.63
CA GLY A 383 -5.77 54.06 32.37
C GLY A 383 -5.75 55.32 33.24
N ALA A 384 -6.60 56.29 32.92
CA ALA A 384 -6.63 57.60 33.59
C ALA A 384 -6.95 57.51 35.10
N ASP A 385 -7.71 56.49 35.49
CA ASP A 385 -8.08 56.25 36.89
C ASP A 385 -6.99 55.55 37.70
N ALA A 386 -5.99 54.92 37.07
CA ALA A 386 -4.85 54.34 37.76
C ALA A 386 -4.02 55.40 38.50
N GLY A 387 -3.91 56.61 37.94
CA GLY A 387 -3.23 57.74 38.58
C GLY A 387 -3.91 58.24 39.86
N ARG A 388 -5.19 57.88 40.09
CA ARG A 388 -5.96 58.23 41.29
C ARG A 388 -5.79 57.20 42.42
N LEU A 389 -5.08 56.10 42.16
CA LEU A 389 -4.83 55.06 43.15
C LEU A 389 -3.66 55.47 44.05
N THR A 390 -3.94 55.69 45.34
CA THR A 390 -2.92 56.05 46.32
C THR A 390 -2.05 54.86 46.67
N PRO A 391 -0.71 55.03 46.82
CA PRO A 391 0.17 53.98 47.32
C PRO A 391 -0.34 53.39 48.64
N GLN A 392 -0.14 52.09 48.84
CA GLN A 392 -0.63 51.28 49.97
C GLN A 392 -2.15 51.08 50.07
N ALA A 393 -2.96 51.69 49.21
CA ALA A 393 -4.40 51.43 49.21
C ALA A 393 -4.68 49.98 48.82
N ILE A 394 -5.64 49.36 49.51
CA ILE A 394 -6.20 48.06 49.14
C ILE A 394 -7.49 48.30 48.37
N ILE A 395 -7.61 47.66 47.21
CA ILE A 395 -8.75 47.77 46.31
C ILE A 395 -9.32 46.36 46.14
N GLU A 396 -10.59 46.22 46.45
CA GLU A 396 -11.33 44.98 46.24
C GLU A 396 -12.08 45.06 44.92
N GLY A 397 -12.07 43.96 44.16
CA GLY A 397 -12.69 43.91 42.84
C GLY A 397 -12.59 42.52 42.23
N SER A 398 -12.95 42.44 40.95
CA SER A 398 -12.85 41.22 40.15
C SER A 398 -11.91 41.47 38.97
N LEU A 399 -10.92 40.60 38.80
CA LEU A 399 -10.05 40.61 37.64
C LEU A 399 -10.63 39.67 36.57
N GLU A 400 -10.84 40.19 35.36
CA GLU A 400 -11.36 39.45 34.22
C GLU A 400 -10.62 38.11 34.04
N LEU A 401 -11.39 37.03 33.90
CA LEU A 401 -10.92 35.63 33.76
C LEU A 401 -10.16 35.03 34.95
N VAL A 402 -9.86 35.82 36.00
CA VAL A 402 -9.17 35.35 37.22
C VAL A 402 -10.14 35.29 38.42
N GLY A 403 -11.07 36.25 38.52
CA GLY A 403 -12.10 36.31 39.55
C GLY A 403 -11.84 37.34 40.65
N ALA A 404 -12.57 37.20 41.76
CA ALA A 404 -12.52 38.14 42.87
C ALA A 404 -11.14 38.17 43.52
N CYS A 405 -10.56 39.36 43.70
CA CYS A 405 -9.25 39.54 44.30
C CYS A 405 -9.14 40.87 45.05
N ARG A 406 -8.12 40.95 45.91
CA ARG A 406 -7.74 42.18 46.62
C ARG A 406 -6.35 42.58 46.19
N LEU A 407 -6.21 43.82 45.75
CA LEU A 407 -4.97 44.37 45.21
C LEU A 407 -4.45 45.49 46.10
N ARG A 408 -3.20 45.41 46.54
CA ARG A 408 -2.51 46.50 47.26
C ARG A 408 -1.62 47.26 46.30
N VAL A 409 -1.84 48.56 46.15
CA VAL A 409 -1.00 49.43 45.32
C VAL A 409 0.39 49.57 45.95
N VAL A 410 1.43 49.21 45.21
CA VAL A 410 2.83 49.22 45.68
C VAL A 410 3.60 50.40 45.10
N GLU A 411 3.39 50.72 43.82
CA GLU A 411 4.15 51.73 43.10
C GLU A 411 3.29 52.45 42.06
N GLN A 412 3.50 53.76 41.87
CA GLN A 412 2.98 54.49 40.71
C GLN A 412 4.12 54.79 39.72
N SER A 413 3.85 54.53 38.44
CA SER A 413 4.76 54.82 37.33
C SER A 413 4.01 55.52 36.19
N LYS A 414 4.74 56.01 35.18
CA LYS A 414 4.14 56.55 33.95
C LYS A 414 3.30 55.51 33.19
N ALA A 415 3.56 54.21 33.38
CA ALA A 415 2.83 53.12 32.72
C ALA A 415 1.55 52.71 33.48
N GLY A 416 1.39 53.15 34.74
CA GLY A 416 0.25 52.79 35.59
C GLY A 416 0.63 52.55 37.05
N ALA A 417 -0.33 52.07 37.82
CA ALA A 417 -0.19 51.69 39.23
C ALA A 417 0.09 50.17 39.33
N ARG A 418 1.24 49.81 39.90
CA ARG A 418 1.58 48.42 40.21
C ARG A 418 0.89 48.02 41.50
N ALA A 419 0.21 46.89 41.49
CA ALA A 419 -0.50 46.38 42.66
C ALA A 419 -0.27 44.88 42.87
N HIS A 420 -0.11 44.45 44.12
CA HIS A 420 0.14 43.04 44.48
C HIS A 420 -1.13 42.37 45.01
N PHE A 421 -1.27 41.07 44.75
CA PHE A 421 -2.36 40.28 45.31
C PHE A 421 -2.20 40.14 46.83
N VAL A 422 -3.24 40.48 47.59
CA VAL A 422 -3.24 40.42 49.06
C VAL A 422 -3.83 39.09 49.53
N ASN A 423 -2.98 38.22 50.06
CA ASN A 423 -3.34 36.89 50.57
C ASN A 423 -4.17 36.07 49.55
N PRO A 424 -3.63 35.77 48.36
CA PRO A 424 -4.35 34.93 47.41
C PRO A 424 -4.48 33.51 47.97
N ASP A 425 -5.71 32.99 48.02
CA ASP A 425 -5.97 31.61 48.41
C ASP A 425 -5.48 30.64 47.32
N ALA A 426 -5.68 29.34 47.53
CA ALA A 426 -5.23 28.32 46.57
C ALA A 426 -5.97 28.43 45.23
N GLU A 427 -7.28 28.69 45.27
CA GLU A 427 -8.13 28.81 44.07
C GLU A 427 -7.75 30.03 43.22
N LEU A 428 -7.50 31.20 43.86
CA LEU A 428 -7.06 32.40 43.15
C LEU A 428 -5.67 32.20 42.54
N ARG A 429 -4.74 31.53 43.25
CA ARG A 429 -3.42 31.22 42.70
C ARG A 429 -3.50 30.33 41.46
N GLU A 430 -4.28 29.27 41.52
CA GLU A 430 -4.52 28.36 40.38
C GLU A 430 -5.08 29.13 39.18
N LYS A 431 -6.08 30.00 39.38
CA LYS A 431 -6.65 30.81 38.29
C LYS A 431 -5.66 31.82 37.70
N ILE A 432 -4.75 32.39 38.51
CA ILE A 432 -3.70 33.26 37.98
C ILE A 432 -2.68 32.43 37.18
N GLU A 433 -2.30 31.23 37.66
CA GLU A 433 -1.41 30.33 36.93
C GLU A 433 -2.00 29.90 35.58
N ASP A 434 -3.27 29.47 35.57
CA ASP A 434 -4.00 29.14 34.36
C ASP A 434 -4.03 30.32 33.38
N ARG A 435 -4.23 31.53 33.89
CA ARG A 435 -4.23 32.72 33.04
C ARG A 435 -2.85 33.05 32.49
N LEU A 436 -1.79 32.92 33.28
CA LEU A 436 -0.41 33.09 32.82
C LEU A 436 -0.07 32.07 31.72
N TRP A 437 -0.51 30.82 31.88
CA TRP A 437 -0.37 29.78 30.86
C TRP A 437 -1.11 30.12 29.57
N SER A 438 -2.36 30.55 29.69
CA SER A 438 -3.16 30.98 28.54
C SER A 438 -2.50 32.15 27.78
N ILE A 439 -1.96 33.15 28.49
CA ILE A 439 -1.24 34.27 27.87
C ILE A 439 0.05 33.79 27.20
N HIS A 440 0.75 32.81 27.77
CA HIS A 440 1.92 32.21 27.15
C HIS A 440 1.57 31.49 25.85
N GLU A 441 0.48 30.73 25.84
CA GLU A 441 -0.06 30.06 24.66
C GLU A 441 -0.46 31.08 23.58
N GLU A 442 -1.20 32.14 23.96
CA GLU A 442 -1.55 33.26 23.07
C GLU A 442 -0.30 33.90 22.42
N ASN A 443 0.83 33.94 23.13
CA ASN A 443 2.07 34.53 22.64
C ASN A 443 2.94 33.58 21.80
N THR A 444 2.67 32.27 21.83
CA THR A 444 3.55 31.25 21.23
C THR A 444 3.72 31.47 19.73
N GLU A 445 2.64 31.78 19.02
CA GLU A 445 2.68 32.05 17.58
C GLU A 445 3.52 33.29 17.25
N PHE A 446 3.32 34.39 17.99
CA PHE A 446 4.05 35.64 17.76
C PHE A 446 5.53 35.52 18.10
N VAL A 447 5.87 34.84 19.20
CA VAL A 447 7.25 34.54 19.59
C VAL A 447 7.94 33.69 18.53
N THR A 448 7.29 32.63 18.06
CA THR A 448 7.83 31.76 17.01
C THR A 448 8.15 32.56 15.74
N ARG A 449 7.19 33.39 15.31
CA ARG A 449 7.35 34.27 14.13
C ARG A 449 8.48 35.29 14.32
N ALA A 450 8.60 35.90 15.50
CA ALA A 450 9.68 36.83 15.81
C ALA A 450 11.05 36.12 15.81
N MET A 451 11.14 34.90 16.34
CA MET A 451 12.38 34.11 16.34
C MET A 451 12.81 33.71 14.92
N GLU A 452 11.86 33.28 14.07
CA GLU A 452 12.13 33.02 12.65
C GLU A 452 12.63 34.28 11.93
N ALA A 453 12.03 35.43 12.22
CA ALA A 453 12.48 36.71 11.70
C ALA A 453 13.89 37.08 12.17
N GLY A 454 14.19 36.86 13.46
CA GLY A 454 15.52 37.07 14.03
C GLY A 454 16.59 36.21 13.35
N ASN A 455 16.28 34.96 13.02
CA ASN A 455 17.17 34.08 12.27
C ASN A 455 17.41 34.60 10.84
N ALA A 456 16.35 35.01 10.14
CA ALA A 456 16.46 35.57 8.80
C ALA A 456 17.26 36.89 8.78
N LEU A 457 17.02 37.77 9.74
CA LEU A 457 17.76 39.03 9.90
C LEU A 457 19.22 38.78 10.26
N THR A 458 19.51 37.82 11.14
CA THR A 458 20.87 37.40 11.44
C THR A 458 21.60 36.95 10.17
N GLN A 459 20.96 36.13 9.32
CA GLN A 459 21.54 35.74 8.03
C GLN A 459 21.77 36.92 7.08
N ILE A 460 20.89 37.92 7.06
CA ILE A 460 21.08 39.14 6.26
C ILE A 460 22.36 39.89 6.72
N PHE A 461 22.56 40.04 8.03
CA PHE A 461 23.75 40.70 8.58
C PHE A 461 25.02 39.89 8.28
N GLU A 462 25.00 38.58 8.51
CA GLU A 462 26.14 37.69 8.26
C GLU A 462 26.54 37.68 6.78
N HIS A 463 25.56 37.59 5.88
CA HIS A 463 25.82 37.65 4.43
C HIS A 463 26.38 39.00 3.99
N ALA A 464 25.88 40.11 4.55
CA ALA A 464 26.38 41.44 4.23
C ALA A 464 27.85 41.60 4.63
N VAL A 465 28.22 41.10 5.81
CA VAL A 465 29.63 41.07 6.26
C VAL A 465 30.48 40.16 5.36
N ALA A 466 29.99 38.95 5.07
CA ALA A 466 30.71 37.99 4.23
C ALA A 466 30.94 38.47 2.79
N ARG A 467 30.03 39.30 2.26
CA ARG A 467 30.12 39.91 0.91
C ARG A 467 30.89 41.23 0.89
N GLY A 468 31.31 41.75 2.05
CA GLY A 468 31.98 43.04 2.17
C GLY A 468 31.07 44.25 1.90
N GLU A 469 29.75 44.09 2.03
CA GLU A 469 28.78 45.18 1.86
C GLU A 469 28.76 46.15 3.05
N VAL A 470 29.20 45.67 4.23
CA VAL A 470 29.41 46.44 5.46
C VAL A 470 30.53 45.79 6.28
N GLY A 471 31.41 46.60 6.87
CA GLY A 471 32.47 46.10 7.76
C GLY A 471 31.91 45.60 9.09
N ILE A 472 32.52 44.56 9.66
CA ILE A 472 32.12 44.06 10.99
C ILE A 472 32.27 45.15 12.05
N ASP A 473 33.32 45.97 12.02
CA ASP A 473 33.51 47.06 12.99
C ASP A 473 32.59 48.26 12.74
N ASP A 474 32.09 48.42 11.52
CA ASP A 474 31.08 49.43 11.20
C ASP A 474 29.72 49.02 11.77
N LEU A 475 29.34 47.74 11.73
CA LEU A 475 28.08 47.27 12.33
C LEU A 475 28.01 47.53 13.84
N PHE A 476 29.15 47.52 14.53
CA PHE A 476 29.23 47.76 15.98
C PHE A 476 29.64 49.20 16.33
N ASP A 477 29.53 50.11 15.37
CA ASP A 477 29.82 51.53 15.54
C ASP A 477 28.87 52.18 16.55
N THR A 478 29.44 52.71 17.63
CA THR A 478 28.69 53.43 18.68
C THR A 478 29.05 54.92 18.73
N ASP A 479 29.74 55.43 17.72
CA ASP A 479 30.04 56.85 17.57
C ASP A 479 28.83 57.55 16.91
N TYR A 480 27.79 57.76 17.71
CA TYR A 480 26.52 58.34 17.25
C TYR A 480 26.68 59.83 16.94
N VAL A 481 26.95 60.16 15.67
CA VAL A 481 27.13 61.56 15.22
C VAL A 481 25.78 62.25 15.08
N GLU A 482 25.56 63.33 15.81
CA GLU A 482 24.31 64.10 15.77
C GLU A 482 24.01 64.69 14.38
N ILE A 483 22.76 64.54 13.95
CA ILE A 483 22.23 65.24 12.76
C ILE A 483 21.73 66.61 13.20
N ALA A 484 22.43 67.66 12.77
CA ALA A 484 22.10 69.03 13.11
C ALA A 484 20.66 69.41 12.68
N GLY A 485 19.97 70.16 13.53
CA GLY A 485 18.62 70.68 13.25
C GLY A 485 17.49 69.67 13.44
N THR A 486 17.76 68.50 14.03
CA THR A 486 16.73 67.49 14.33
C THR A 486 16.20 67.62 15.76
N ASN A 487 14.88 67.48 15.94
CA ASN A 487 14.21 67.48 17.24
C ASN A 487 12.94 66.60 17.18
N PRO A 488 12.88 65.43 17.85
CA PRO A 488 13.92 64.84 18.70
C PRO A 488 15.23 64.55 17.96
N GLN A 489 16.36 64.56 18.68
CA GLN A 489 17.70 64.38 18.13
C GLN A 489 17.82 63.06 17.35
N GLN A 490 18.27 63.13 16.10
CA GLN A 490 18.65 61.99 15.27
C GLN A 490 20.17 61.87 15.15
N TYR A 491 20.67 60.67 14.87
CA TYR A 491 22.09 60.35 14.81
C TYR A 491 22.44 59.57 13.53
N ARG A 492 23.70 59.63 13.13
CA ARG A 492 24.29 58.78 12.08
C ARG A 492 25.34 57.85 12.67
N THR A 493 25.51 56.71 12.02
CA THR A 493 26.56 55.71 12.27
C THR A 493 27.16 55.27 10.95
N ARG A 494 28.33 54.62 10.97
CA ARG A 494 29.03 54.14 9.77
C ARG A 494 28.23 53.11 8.96
N TYR A 495 27.38 52.31 9.61
CA TYR A 495 26.58 51.28 8.94
C TYR A 495 25.20 51.78 8.44
N LEU A 496 24.85 53.05 8.70
CA LEU A 496 23.51 53.56 8.43
C LEU A 496 23.10 53.47 6.96
N ASP A 497 24.01 53.79 6.03
CA ASP A 497 23.69 53.77 4.59
C ASP A 497 23.43 52.34 4.08
N TRP A 498 24.08 51.33 4.68
CA TRP A 498 23.77 49.94 4.42
C TRP A 498 22.41 49.56 5.01
N ALA A 499 22.16 49.94 6.27
CA ALA A 499 20.89 49.65 6.95
C ALA A 499 19.68 50.25 6.19
N ASP A 500 19.81 51.48 5.66
CA ASP A 500 18.78 52.17 4.86
C ASP A 500 18.41 51.39 3.58
N ARG A 501 19.30 50.55 3.05
CA ARG A 501 19.02 49.68 1.88
C ARG A 501 18.54 48.29 2.30
N ALA A 502 19.17 47.69 3.30
CA ALA A 502 19.02 46.27 3.62
C ALA A 502 17.76 45.96 4.48
N LEU A 503 17.39 46.85 5.40
CA LEU A 503 16.34 46.58 6.40
C LEU A 503 14.90 46.83 5.91
N PRO A 504 14.59 47.91 5.16
CA PRO A 504 13.21 48.20 4.78
C PRO A 504 12.49 47.08 4.02
N PRO A 505 13.09 46.38 3.04
CA PRO A 505 12.39 45.31 2.34
C PRO A 505 11.88 44.21 3.28
N PHE A 506 12.69 43.84 4.28
CA PHE A 506 12.30 42.85 5.28
C PHE A 506 11.25 43.42 6.25
N GLN A 507 11.51 44.59 6.84
CA GLN A 507 10.63 45.20 7.85
C GLN A 507 9.22 45.47 7.30
N GLU A 508 9.10 45.95 6.06
CA GLU A 508 7.81 46.22 5.43
C GLU A 508 7.07 44.92 5.07
N ALA A 509 7.78 43.93 4.50
CA ALA A 509 7.19 42.64 4.19
C ALA A 509 6.76 41.88 5.45
N PHE A 510 7.49 42.04 6.55
CA PHE A 510 7.16 41.41 7.83
C PHE A 510 5.96 42.08 8.50
N LEU A 511 5.92 43.42 8.55
CA LEU A 511 4.79 44.18 9.08
C LEU A 511 3.49 43.86 8.33
N ALA A 512 3.53 43.73 7.00
CA ALA A 512 2.36 43.43 6.17
C ALA A 512 1.70 42.08 6.47
N LYS A 513 2.39 41.14 7.13
CA LYS A 513 1.87 39.79 7.43
C LYS A 513 0.91 39.77 8.62
N GLU A 514 0.88 40.81 9.46
CA GLU A 514 0.08 40.81 10.70
C GLU A 514 -0.59 42.16 10.94
N PRO A 515 -1.90 42.29 10.67
CA PRO A 515 -2.64 43.55 10.84
C PRO A 515 -2.64 44.10 12.27
N ARG A 516 -2.44 43.24 13.28
CA ARG A 516 -2.36 43.66 14.70
C ARG A 516 -1.00 44.27 15.06
N MET A 517 0.03 44.04 14.25
CA MET A 517 1.36 44.59 14.47
C MET A 517 1.37 46.09 14.18
N ALA A 518 1.77 46.87 15.17
CA ALA A 518 1.96 48.31 15.03
C ALA A 518 3.27 48.62 14.31
N PHE A 519 4.36 47.92 14.64
CA PHE A 519 5.65 48.07 13.97
C PHE A 519 6.56 46.86 14.14
N CYS A 520 7.59 46.79 13.30
CA CYS A 520 8.80 46.04 13.58
C CYS A 520 10.05 46.87 13.23
N ALA A 521 11.08 46.79 14.08
CA ALA A 521 12.27 47.62 13.92
C ALA A 521 13.52 46.93 14.47
N MET A 522 14.69 47.31 13.94
CA MET A 522 15.97 46.87 14.48
C MET A 522 16.51 47.94 15.42
N VAL A 523 17.08 47.53 16.56
CA VAL A 523 17.81 48.43 17.46
C VAL A 523 19.15 47.81 17.82
N ASP A 524 20.18 48.64 17.97
CA ASP A 524 21.44 48.17 18.54
C ASP A 524 21.37 48.05 20.07
N ARG A 525 22.43 47.52 20.69
CA ARG A 525 22.56 47.32 22.15
C ARG A 525 22.44 48.58 23.03
N ASN A 526 22.49 49.78 22.44
CA ASN A 526 22.32 51.04 23.14
C ASN A 526 20.94 51.67 22.85
N GLY A 527 20.07 50.98 22.12
CA GLY A 527 18.73 51.42 21.77
C GLY A 527 18.69 52.33 20.54
N PHE A 528 19.78 52.44 19.77
CA PHE A 528 19.77 53.19 18.52
C PHE A 528 18.99 52.42 17.45
N LEU A 529 17.96 53.07 16.91
CA LEU A 529 17.08 52.54 15.88
C LEU A 529 17.49 53.14 14.53
N PRO A 530 18.34 52.49 13.72
CA PRO A 530 18.85 53.08 12.47
C PRO A 530 17.73 53.34 11.46
N VAL A 531 16.87 52.34 11.25
CA VAL A 531 15.80 52.35 10.24
C VAL A 531 14.53 51.77 10.84
N HIS A 532 13.42 52.49 10.64
CA HIS A 532 12.09 52.09 11.06
C HIS A 532 11.21 51.81 9.84
N ASN A 533 10.08 51.13 10.06
CA ASN A 533 9.01 51.06 9.06
C ASN A 533 8.69 52.43 8.44
N LYS A 534 8.32 52.45 7.16
CA LYS A 534 8.12 53.68 6.36
C LYS A 534 7.17 54.68 7.02
N ILE A 535 6.09 54.18 7.62
CA ILE A 535 5.07 54.97 8.31
C ILE A 535 5.58 55.72 9.55
N TYR A 536 6.77 55.36 10.07
CA TYR A 536 7.41 56.02 11.21
C TYR A 536 8.82 56.55 10.89
N SER A 537 9.15 56.63 9.59
CA SER A 537 10.43 57.12 9.07
C SER A 537 10.25 58.40 8.25
N HIS A 538 9.23 59.21 8.56
CA HIS A 538 9.00 60.44 7.81
C HIS A 538 10.08 61.49 8.11
N PRO A 539 10.41 62.39 7.15
CA PRO A 539 11.29 63.53 7.42
C PRO A 539 10.73 64.40 8.55
N GLN A 540 11.60 64.86 9.44
CA GLN A 540 11.18 65.73 10.54
C GLN A 540 10.65 67.07 10.02
N ARG A 541 9.59 67.57 10.66
CA ARG A 541 9.02 68.90 10.46
C ARG A 541 9.71 69.89 11.40
N PRO A 542 10.30 70.99 10.87
CA PRO A 542 10.92 72.01 11.70
C PRO A 542 9.92 72.58 12.72
N GLY A 543 10.30 72.60 14.00
CA GLY A 543 9.48 73.17 15.09
C GLY A 543 8.32 72.30 15.60
N ASP A 544 8.03 71.15 15.00
CA ASP A 544 6.91 70.28 15.39
C ASP A 544 7.40 69.00 16.08
N ALA A 545 7.89 69.16 17.31
CA ALA A 545 8.45 68.06 18.09
C ALA A 545 7.44 66.95 18.39
N ALA A 546 6.15 67.28 18.53
CA ALA A 546 5.09 66.31 18.79
C ALA A 546 4.87 65.40 17.58
N TRP A 547 4.74 65.98 16.38
CA TRP A 547 4.61 65.19 15.16
C TRP A 547 5.87 64.36 14.89
N ASN A 548 7.07 64.95 15.09
CA ASN A 548 8.34 64.24 14.92
C ASN A 548 8.46 63.04 15.88
N THR A 549 7.98 63.19 17.11
CA THR A 549 8.00 62.12 18.12
C THR A 549 7.20 60.89 17.69
N ALA A 550 6.04 61.10 17.07
CA ALA A 550 5.17 60.04 16.58
C ALA A 550 5.59 59.44 15.22
N ASN A 551 6.07 60.28 14.29
CA ASN A 551 6.19 59.93 12.86
C ASN A 551 7.63 59.87 12.33
N SER A 552 8.61 60.39 13.07
CA SER A 552 10.04 60.40 12.70
C SER A 552 10.87 59.70 13.77
N ARG A 553 10.70 58.37 13.86
CA ARG A 553 11.27 57.51 14.92
C ARG A 553 12.58 56.84 14.52
N ASN A 554 12.93 56.82 13.25
CA ASN A 554 14.22 56.35 12.76
C ASN A 554 15.37 57.26 13.21
N ARG A 555 16.58 56.69 13.22
CA ARG A 555 17.85 57.34 13.58
C ARG A 555 17.87 57.91 14.99
N ARG A 556 17.05 57.40 15.91
CA ARG A 556 16.94 57.87 17.29
C ARG A 556 17.39 56.82 18.27
N ILE A 557 17.77 57.26 19.47
CA ILE A 557 18.10 56.38 20.58
C ILE A 557 16.89 56.28 21.51
N PHE A 558 16.44 55.05 21.76
CA PHE A 558 15.37 54.72 22.70
C PHE A 558 16.00 54.01 23.91
N ASN A 559 16.47 54.83 24.87
CA ASN A 559 17.16 54.37 26.08
C ASN A 559 16.25 54.34 27.31
N ASP A 560 14.93 54.32 27.12
CA ASP A 560 13.98 54.03 28.18
C ASP A 560 14.13 52.57 28.66
N PRO A 561 13.68 52.21 29.88
CA PRO A 561 13.87 50.87 30.42
C PRO A 561 13.41 49.73 29.50
N ALA A 562 12.26 49.90 28.81
CA ALA A 562 11.73 48.88 27.90
C ALA A 562 12.57 48.79 26.60
N GLY A 563 12.93 49.95 26.04
CA GLY A 563 13.83 50.04 24.89
C GLY A 563 15.20 49.40 25.13
N LEU A 564 15.80 49.62 26.30
CA LEU A 564 17.08 49.01 26.68
C LEU A 564 16.95 47.52 26.99
N ALA A 565 15.84 47.08 27.58
CA ALA A 565 15.58 45.66 27.82
C ALA A 565 15.50 44.89 26.49
N ALA A 566 14.80 45.44 25.50
CA ALA A 566 14.74 44.90 24.15
C ALA A 566 16.13 44.85 23.48
N ALA A 567 16.85 45.98 23.50
CA ALA A 567 18.16 46.14 22.89
C ALA A 567 19.24 45.24 23.49
N ARG A 568 19.19 44.98 24.80
CA ARG A 568 20.21 44.25 25.56
C ARG A 568 19.80 42.81 25.89
N ASN A 569 18.65 42.36 25.38
CA ASN A 569 18.19 41.01 25.61
C ASN A 569 19.21 39.99 25.09
N LEU A 570 19.70 39.11 25.97
CA LEU A 570 20.59 38.01 25.59
C LEU A 570 19.86 36.66 25.51
N ARG A 571 18.58 36.62 25.92
CA ARG A 571 17.73 35.43 25.93
C ARG A 571 17.17 35.20 24.53
N SER A 572 16.63 34.00 24.27
CA SER A 572 16.05 33.67 22.95
C SER A 572 14.95 34.64 22.49
N TYR A 573 14.20 35.21 23.43
CA TYR A 573 13.25 36.29 23.20
C TYR A 573 12.92 37.03 24.51
N LEU A 574 12.27 38.17 24.41
CA LEU A 574 11.67 38.94 25.50
C LEU A 574 10.22 39.27 25.11
N VAL A 575 9.29 39.14 26.05
CA VAL A 575 7.91 39.64 25.89
C VAL A 575 7.68 40.67 26.99
N GLN A 576 7.26 41.87 26.63
CA GLN A 576 7.08 42.97 27.58
C GLN A 576 5.96 43.93 27.18
N SER A 577 5.46 44.68 28.14
CA SER A 577 4.49 45.75 27.88
C SER A 577 5.25 47.04 27.59
N TYR A 578 4.91 47.67 26.48
CA TYR A 578 5.58 48.87 26.00
C TYR A 578 4.63 50.06 25.98
N ALA A 579 4.97 51.09 26.75
CA ALA A 579 4.25 52.36 26.80
C ALA A 579 4.80 53.30 25.71
N ARG A 580 4.18 53.28 24.53
CA ARG A 580 4.67 54.05 23.38
C ARG A 580 4.24 55.51 23.47
N ASP A 581 5.20 56.41 23.59
CA ASP A 581 4.97 57.87 23.49
C ASP A 581 4.62 58.28 22.05
N MET A 582 3.46 58.93 21.91
CA MET A 582 2.88 59.47 20.68
C MET A 582 2.97 61.01 20.62
N GLY A 583 3.65 61.66 21.56
CA GLY A 583 3.78 63.11 21.65
C GLY A 583 2.63 63.77 22.44
N ASN A 584 2.87 65.00 22.93
CA ASN A 584 1.91 65.79 23.73
C ASN A 584 1.34 65.06 24.96
N GLY A 585 2.10 64.15 25.56
CA GLY A 585 1.67 63.38 26.73
C GLY A 585 0.77 62.18 26.41
N ASN A 586 0.49 61.90 25.13
CA ASN A 586 -0.29 60.73 24.72
C ASN A 586 0.59 59.48 24.68
N THR A 587 0.18 58.43 25.39
CA THR A 587 0.90 57.14 25.43
C THR A 587 -0.06 56.01 25.04
N VAL A 588 0.40 55.09 24.20
CA VAL A 588 -0.37 53.91 23.78
C VAL A 588 0.34 52.65 24.28
N MET A 589 -0.38 51.81 25.02
CA MET A 589 0.14 50.53 25.48
C MET A 589 0.16 49.51 24.36
N MET A 590 1.27 48.81 24.25
CA MET A 590 1.51 47.78 23.25
C MET A 590 2.12 46.56 23.92
N ARG A 591 1.92 45.40 23.28
CA ARG A 591 2.68 44.18 23.59
C ARG A 591 3.89 44.16 22.68
N GLU A 592 5.06 44.03 23.26
CA GLU A 592 6.31 43.95 22.51
C GLU A 592 6.95 42.57 22.67
N ILE A 593 7.49 42.06 21.55
CA ILE A 593 8.23 40.81 21.48
C ILE A 593 9.55 41.09 20.75
N ASP A 594 10.65 40.83 21.44
CA ASP A 594 11.99 41.16 20.99
C ASP A 594 12.88 39.93 20.92
N VAL A 595 13.69 39.82 19.87
CA VAL A 595 14.65 38.72 19.70
C VAL A 595 16.06 39.27 19.49
N PRO A 596 17.10 38.63 20.08
CA PRO A 596 18.46 39.09 19.92
C PRO A 596 18.99 38.83 18.52
N ILE A 597 19.83 39.75 18.03
CA ILE A 597 20.55 39.63 16.77
C ILE A 597 22.03 39.50 17.09
N ARG A 598 22.64 38.43 16.58
CA ARG A 598 24.06 38.14 16.76
C ARG A 598 24.72 38.06 15.40
N VAL A 599 25.91 38.65 15.28
CA VAL A 599 26.71 38.62 14.06
C VAL A 599 28.11 38.17 14.44
N GLN A 600 28.59 37.10 13.82
CA GLN A 600 29.82 36.38 14.15
C GLN A 600 29.94 36.08 15.65
N GLY A 601 28.82 35.66 16.27
CA GLY A 601 28.72 35.35 17.70
C GLY A 601 28.62 36.56 18.64
N ARG A 602 28.86 37.79 18.17
CA ARG A 602 28.76 39.04 18.95
C ARG A 602 27.32 39.55 18.98
N HIS A 603 26.83 39.97 20.14
CA HIS A 603 25.48 40.56 20.27
C HIS A 603 25.44 41.99 19.74
N TRP A 604 24.74 42.19 18.62
CA TRP A 604 24.60 43.48 17.97
C TRP A 604 23.51 44.34 18.63
N GLY A 605 22.35 43.72 18.88
CA GLY A 605 21.16 44.36 19.42
C GLY A 605 19.93 43.47 19.23
N GLY A 606 18.75 44.05 19.06
CA GLY A 606 17.50 43.30 18.97
C GLY A 606 16.63 43.65 17.76
N PHE A 607 15.87 42.66 17.29
CA PHE A 607 14.72 42.87 16.42
C PHE A 607 13.47 42.96 17.28
N ARG A 608 12.78 44.10 17.18
CA ARG A 608 11.62 44.46 17.99
C ARG A 608 10.35 44.33 17.17
N THR A 609 9.31 43.76 17.76
CA THR A 609 7.98 43.68 17.15
C THR A 609 6.95 44.13 18.18
N ALA A 610 6.08 45.07 17.82
CA ALA A 610 5.06 45.58 18.73
C ALA A 610 3.67 45.38 18.14
N TYR A 611 2.75 44.94 18.99
CA TYR A 611 1.37 44.59 18.67
C TYR A 611 0.43 45.46 19.50
N LYS A 612 -0.67 45.90 18.88
CA LYS A 612 -1.70 46.65 19.59
C LYS A 612 -2.39 45.72 20.59
N LEU A 613 -2.48 46.17 21.84
CA LEU A 613 -3.21 45.49 22.93
C LEU A 613 -4.70 45.79 22.88
#